data_AF-L7MSS6-F1
#
_entry.id   AF-L7MSS6-F1
#
_cell.length_a   1.000
_cell.length_b   1.000
_cell.length_c   1.000
_cell.angle_alpha   90.00
_cell.angle_beta   90.00
_cell.angle_gamma   90.00
#
_symmetry.space_group_name_H-M   'P 1'
#
loop_
_entity.id
_entity.type
_entity.pdbx_description
1 polymer ?
#
loop_
_entity_poly.entity_id
_entity_poly.type
_entity_poly.pdbx_seq_one_letter_code
_entity_poly.pdbx_strand_id
1 'polypeptide(L)'
;TSVIFDIKLRGEFDGTVTFHHPVLPARSIQPYQIPVAGPAPVTSQSPVPCKLYSSSWIVFQPDIIISASQGYLWNLQVKLQPIVNLLPDKGRLMDFLLQRKECKMVILSVCSQMLSESDRATLPVLATVFDKLNHEYKKYLDAEQSYTMAVEAGPSRSSPLLKRPLRTQAVLDQSDMYTHVLSAFTEKKEMPHKFVIAVLMEYIRSLNQFQIAVQHYLHELVIKTLVQHNLFYMLHQFLQYHVLSDSKPLACLLLSLESFYPPAHQLSLDMLKRLSTANDEIVEVLLSKHQVLAALRLSGALVAMTHFCTKILDAASRLRHMLF
;
A
#
# COMPACT_ATOMS: atom_id res chain seq x y z
N THR A 1 -26.36 -27.91 4.66
CA THR A 1 -25.13 -27.10 4.74
C THR A 1 -24.87 -26.46 3.39
N SER A 2 -24.09 -25.40 3.33
CA SER A 2 -23.70 -24.71 2.10
C SER A 2 -22.20 -24.84 1.85
N VAL A 3 -21.80 -24.78 0.59
CA VAL A 3 -20.39 -24.79 0.15
C VAL A 3 -20.15 -23.57 -0.74
N ILE A 4 -18.98 -22.95 -0.62
CA ILE A 4 -18.60 -21.79 -1.41
C ILE A 4 -17.56 -22.22 -2.44
N PHE A 5 -17.86 -21.98 -3.71
CA PHE A 5 -16.91 -22.13 -4.82
C PHE A 5 -16.58 -20.76 -5.39
N ASP A 6 -15.37 -20.63 -5.91
CA ASP A 6 -14.93 -19.44 -6.63
C ASP A 6 -14.36 -19.84 -7.97
N ILE A 7 -15.13 -19.55 -9.03
CA ILE A 7 -14.78 -19.89 -10.42
C ILE A 7 -13.58 -19.08 -10.94
N LYS A 8 -13.23 -17.98 -10.26
CA LYS A 8 -12.08 -17.15 -10.61
C LYS A 8 -10.82 -17.55 -9.86
N LEU A 9 -10.91 -18.46 -8.89
CA LEU A 9 -9.73 -19.11 -8.32
C LEU A 9 -9.22 -20.19 -9.27
N ARG A 10 -7.91 -20.46 -9.19
CA ARG A 10 -7.26 -21.49 -10.01
C ARG A 10 -7.87 -22.87 -9.72
N GLY A 11 -8.41 -23.50 -10.75
CA GLY A 11 -8.85 -24.90 -10.74
C GLY A 11 -7.83 -25.84 -11.34
N GLU A 12 -8.05 -27.14 -11.18
CA GLU A 12 -7.29 -28.19 -11.84
C GLU A 12 -7.88 -28.46 -13.22
N PHE A 13 -7.06 -28.37 -14.27
CA PHE A 13 -7.50 -28.57 -15.65
C PHE A 13 -6.96 -29.89 -16.18
N ASP A 14 -7.86 -30.77 -16.62
CA ASP A 14 -7.52 -32.09 -17.15
C ASP A 14 -7.34 -32.10 -18.68
N GLY A 15 -7.41 -30.94 -19.33
CA GLY A 15 -7.42 -30.81 -20.79
C GLY A 15 -8.80 -30.50 -21.37
N THR A 16 -9.89 -30.75 -20.63
CA THR A 16 -11.27 -30.57 -21.10
C THR A 16 -12.15 -29.81 -20.10
N VAL A 17 -12.01 -30.09 -18.81
CA VAL A 17 -12.82 -29.53 -17.72
C VAL A 17 -11.92 -28.93 -16.65
N THR A 18 -12.36 -27.80 -16.08
CA THR A 18 -11.71 -27.18 -14.93
C THR A 18 -12.44 -27.57 -13.65
N PHE A 19 -11.77 -28.33 -12.79
CA PHE A 19 -12.28 -28.73 -11.48
C PHE A 19 -11.98 -27.64 -10.43
N HIS A 20 -13.04 -27.10 -9.84
CA HIS A 20 -12.93 -26.12 -8.77
C HIS A 20 -13.12 -26.79 -7.40
N HIS A 21 -12.24 -26.43 -6.48
CA HIS A 21 -12.31 -26.89 -5.09
C HIS A 21 -13.07 -25.88 -4.22
N PRO A 22 -13.80 -26.36 -3.19
CA PRO A 22 -14.40 -25.47 -2.20
C PRO A 22 -13.38 -24.49 -1.61
N VAL A 23 -13.78 -23.23 -1.46
CA VAL A 23 -12.95 -22.20 -0.80
C VAL A 23 -12.81 -22.52 0.68
N LEU A 24 -13.88 -23.01 1.29
CA LEU A 24 -13.98 -23.38 2.69
C LEU A 24 -14.70 -24.74 2.83
N PRO A 25 -14.51 -25.45 3.96
CA PRO A 25 -15.36 -26.58 4.32
C PRO A 25 -16.84 -26.20 4.36
N ALA A 26 -17.73 -27.18 4.22
CA ALA A 26 -19.18 -26.94 4.24
C ALA A 26 -19.62 -26.26 5.54
N ARG A 27 -20.35 -25.15 5.44
CA ARG A 27 -20.84 -24.35 6.57
C ARG A 27 -22.31 -23.98 6.38
N SER A 28 -23.04 -23.80 7.48
CA SER A 28 -24.41 -23.29 7.43
C SER A 28 -24.42 -21.79 7.19
N ILE A 29 -25.47 -21.29 6.52
CA ILE A 29 -25.83 -19.86 6.55
C ILE A 29 -26.02 -19.46 8.02
N GLN A 30 -25.58 -18.24 8.37
CA GLN A 30 -25.73 -17.69 9.71
C GLN A 30 -27.23 -17.65 10.08
N PRO A 31 -27.66 -18.24 11.20
CA PRO A 31 -29.04 -18.12 11.67
C PRO A 31 -29.42 -16.65 11.85
N TYR A 32 -30.60 -16.30 11.38
CA TYR A 32 -31.16 -14.96 11.49
C TYR A 32 -32.49 -15.01 12.25
N GLN A 33 -32.77 -13.99 13.04
CA GLN A 33 -34.03 -13.85 13.77
C GLN A 33 -34.81 -12.69 13.17
N ILE A 34 -36.06 -12.97 12.78
CA ILE A 34 -36.95 -12.02 12.12
C ILE A 34 -37.59 -11.14 13.21
N PRO A 35 -37.36 -9.81 13.18
CA PRO A 35 -38.05 -8.89 14.08
C PRO A 35 -39.52 -8.80 13.70
N VAL A 36 -40.41 -8.95 14.69
CA VAL A 36 -41.86 -8.86 14.45
C VAL A 36 -42.24 -7.38 14.43
N ALA A 37 -42.47 -6.83 13.24
CA ALA A 37 -43.04 -5.49 13.07
C ALA A 37 -44.57 -5.58 13.06
N GLY A 38 -45.20 -5.36 14.22
CA GLY A 38 -46.65 -5.25 14.37
C GLY A 38 -47.09 -3.81 14.72
N PRO A 39 -48.28 -3.33 14.32
CA PRO A 39 -48.70 -1.93 14.48
C PRO A 39 -49.16 -1.52 15.90
N ALA A 40 -48.79 -2.23 16.97
CA ALA A 40 -49.34 -1.96 18.30
C ALA A 40 -48.28 -2.08 19.41
N PRO A 41 -48.35 -1.22 20.46
CA PRO A 41 -47.46 -1.26 21.60
C PRO A 41 -47.90 -2.41 22.51
N VAL A 42 -47.60 -3.64 22.12
CA VAL A 42 -47.74 -4.81 22.99
C VAL A 42 -46.33 -5.26 23.34
N THR A 43 -46.04 -5.19 24.63
CA THR A 43 -44.78 -5.56 25.26
C THR A 43 -44.30 -6.95 24.80
N SER A 44 -43.04 -7.02 24.38
CA SER A 44 -42.19 -8.22 24.29
C SER A 44 -42.72 -9.41 23.46
N GLN A 45 -42.78 -9.27 22.14
CA GLN A 45 -42.79 -10.46 21.26
C GLN A 45 -41.34 -10.86 20.94
N SER A 46 -40.96 -12.09 21.31
CA SER A 46 -39.63 -12.64 21.01
C SER A 46 -39.45 -12.81 19.50
N PRO A 47 -38.29 -12.44 18.93
CA PRO A 47 -38.05 -12.54 17.49
C PRO A 47 -38.09 -14.00 17.01
N VAL A 48 -38.68 -14.22 15.83
CA VAL A 48 -38.93 -15.58 15.29
C VAL A 48 -37.71 -16.06 14.52
N PRO A 49 -37.17 -17.26 14.80
CA PRO A 49 -36.02 -17.77 14.05
C PRO A 49 -36.38 -18.04 12.58
N CYS A 50 -35.54 -17.56 11.66
CA CYS A 50 -35.65 -17.88 10.25
C CYS A 50 -35.35 -19.38 10.03
N LYS A 51 -36.26 -20.09 9.36
CA LYS A 51 -36.07 -21.49 9.01
C LYS A 51 -35.13 -21.58 7.81
N LEU A 52 -33.84 -21.80 8.09
CA LEU A 52 -32.81 -21.98 7.07
C LEU A 52 -33.06 -23.28 6.28
N TYR A 53 -32.77 -23.25 4.97
CA TYR A 53 -32.87 -24.41 4.07
C TYR A 53 -34.26 -25.05 4.07
N SER A 54 -35.31 -24.24 4.20
CA SER A 54 -36.69 -24.74 4.09
C SER A 54 -36.95 -25.29 2.68
N SER A 55 -37.79 -26.33 2.59
CA SER A 55 -38.26 -26.85 1.30
C SER A 55 -39.10 -25.84 0.49
N SER A 56 -39.55 -24.76 1.14
CA SER A 56 -40.27 -23.64 0.54
C SER A 56 -39.37 -22.54 -0.03
N TRP A 57 -38.04 -22.71 0.01
CA TRP A 57 -37.10 -21.73 -0.55
C TRP A 57 -37.06 -21.83 -2.07
N ILE A 58 -37.23 -20.69 -2.72
CA ILE A 58 -37.01 -20.53 -4.16
C ILE A 58 -35.77 -19.65 -4.32
N VAL A 59 -34.75 -20.15 -5.00
CA VAL A 59 -33.46 -19.46 -5.18
C VAL A 59 -33.39 -18.88 -6.59
N PHE A 60 -33.12 -17.59 -6.68
CA PHE A 60 -32.87 -16.87 -7.92
C PHE A 60 -31.42 -16.38 -7.96
N GLN A 61 -30.74 -16.60 -9.08
CA GLN A 61 -29.40 -16.06 -9.29
C GLN A 61 -29.45 -14.52 -9.40
N PRO A 62 -28.42 -13.79 -8.92
CA PRO A 62 -27.19 -14.32 -8.33
C PRO A 62 -27.28 -14.66 -6.83
N ASP A 63 -28.17 -14.02 -6.08
CA ASP A 63 -28.11 -14.00 -4.60
C ASP A 63 -29.48 -13.87 -3.91
N ILE A 64 -30.59 -14.11 -4.61
CA ILE A 64 -31.94 -13.90 -4.06
C ILE A 64 -32.53 -15.21 -3.57
N ILE A 65 -33.09 -15.20 -2.36
CA ILE A 65 -33.84 -16.33 -1.79
C ILE A 65 -35.23 -15.86 -1.38
N ILE A 66 -36.27 -16.48 -1.94
CA ILE A 66 -37.67 -16.22 -1.59
C ILE A 66 -38.12 -17.32 -0.64
N SER A 67 -38.55 -16.93 0.57
CA SER A 67 -39.15 -17.83 1.56
C SER A 67 -40.67 -17.73 1.49
N ALA A 68 -41.30 -18.52 0.61
CA ALA A 68 -42.74 -18.43 0.37
C ALA A 68 -43.58 -18.68 1.64
N SER A 69 -43.12 -19.57 2.52
CA SER A 69 -43.80 -19.89 3.78
C SER A 69 -43.73 -18.77 4.81
N GLN A 70 -42.76 -17.86 4.71
CA GLN A 70 -42.57 -16.76 5.66
C GLN A 70 -42.87 -15.39 5.03
N GLY A 71 -43.09 -15.32 3.71
CA GLY A 71 -43.35 -14.06 2.99
C GLY A 71 -42.16 -13.13 2.87
N TYR A 72 -40.92 -13.60 3.06
CA TYR A 72 -39.71 -12.79 3.02
C TYR A 72 -38.91 -12.98 1.74
N LEU A 73 -38.33 -11.89 1.26
CA LEU A 73 -37.31 -11.83 0.23
C LEU A 73 -35.95 -11.59 0.91
N TRP A 74 -35.01 -12.50 0.71
CA TRP A 74 -33.67 -12.43 1.28
C TRP A 74 -32.62 -12.18 0.20
N ASN A 75 -31.58 -11.42 0.56
CA ASN A 75 -30.35 -11.29 -0.22
C ASN A 75 -29.23 -12.05 0.50
N LEU A 76 -28.58 -12.97 -0.21
CA LEU A 76 -27.50 -13.80 0.31
C LEU A 76 -26.16 -13.12 0.12
N GLN A 77 -25.52 -12.75 1.23
CA GLN A 77 -24.21 -12.08 1.20
C GLN A 77 -23.12 -12.92 1.84
N VAL A 78 -21.95 -12.92 1.21
CA VAL A 78 -20.74 -13.55 1.77
C VAL A 78 -20.03 -12.54 2.65
N LYS A 79 -19.94 -12.83 3.96
CA LYS A 79 -19.15 -12.03 4.90
C LYS A 79 -17.67 -12.40 4.79
N LEU A 80 -16.82 -11.40 4.51
CA LEU A 80 -15.37 -11.62 4.32
C LEU A 80 -14.61 -11.83 5.64
N GLN A 81 -15.01 -11.15 6.72
CA GLN A 81 -14.31 -11.19 8.01
C GLN A 81 -14.14 -12.63 8.57
N PRO A 82 -15.18 -13.48 8.63
CA PRO A 82 -15.00 -14.86 9.08
C PRO A 82 -14.05 -15.70 8.22
N ILE A 83 -13.97 -15.39 6.91
CA ILE A 83 -13.14 -16.15 5.96
C ILE A 83 -11.66 -15.96 6.27
N VAL A 84 -11.25 -14.78 6.76
CA VAL A 84 -9.88 -14.50 7.20
C VAL A 84 -9.39 -15.51 8.23
N ASN A 85 -10.25 -15.90 9.17
CA ASN A 85 -9.90 -16.85 10.24
C ASN A 85 -10.03 -18.31 9.79
N LEU A 86 -10.90 -18.57 8.81
CA LEU A 86 -11.18 -19.93 8.32
C LEU A 86 -10.21 -20.39 7.23
N LEU A 87 -9.52 -19.47 6.56
CA LEU A 87 -8.58 -19.76 5.48
C LEU A 87 -7.15 -19.42 5.94
N PRO A 88 -6.36 -20.40 6.41
CA PRO A 88 -5.05 -20.17 6.99
C PRO A 88 -3.99 -19.78 5.96
N ASP A 89 -4.09 -20.28 4.73
CA ASP A 89 -3.21 -19.93 3.63
C ASP A 89 -3.46 -18.47 3.19
N LYS A 90 -2.59 -17.57 3.65
CA LYS A 90 -2.70 -16.13 3.35
C LYS A 90 -2.54 -15.84 1.86
N GLY A 91 -1.78 -16.65 1.12
CA GLY A 91 -1.65 -16.52 -0.34
C GLY A 91 -2.97 -16.78 -1.04
N ARG A 92 -3.61 -17.91 -0.75
CA ARG A 92 -4.93 -18.25 -1.29
C ARG A 92 -6.03 -17.31 -0.79
N LEU A 93 -5.92 -16.82 0.45
CA LEU A 93 -6.82 -15.81 1.01
C LEU A 93 -6.77 -14.52 0.16
N MET A 94 -5.58 -14.07 -0.24
CA MET A 94 -5.44 -12.89 -1.09
C MET A 94 -6.04 -13.11 -2.48
N ASP A 95 -5.85 -14.28 -3.10
CA ASP A 95 -6.49 -14.60 -4.40
C ASP A 95 -8.02 -14.49 -4.30
N PHE A 96 -8.59 -14.93 -3.17
CA PHE A 96 -10.01 -14.84 -2.92
C PHE A 96 -10.46 -13.40 -2.65
N LEU A 97 -9.78 -12.66 -1.74
CA LEU A 97 -10.19 -11.33 -1.30
C LEU A 97 -10.08 -10.26 -2.41
N LEU A 98 -9.04 -10.34 -3.25
CA LEU A 98 -8.81 -9.39 -4.34
C LEU A 98 -9.94 -9.39 -5.39
N GLN A 99 -10.77 -10.43 -5.38
CA GLN A 99 -11.89 -10.58 -6.33
C GLN A 99 -13.24 -10.13 -5.75
N ARG A 100 -13.27 -9.62 -4.51
CA ARG A 100 -14.49 -9.28 -3.78
C ARG A 100 -14.72 -7.77 -3.74
N LYS A 101 -15.99 -7.40 -3.59
CA LYS A 101 -16.37 -6.01 -3.26
C LYS A 101 -16.09 -5.77 -1.77
N GLU A 102 -15.80 -4.51 -1.44
CA GLU A 102 -15.61 -4.00 -0.09
C GLU A 102 -14.51 -4.73 0.71
N CYS A 103 -13.48 -5.21 0.00
CA CYS A 103 -12.41 -6.01 0.60
C CYS A 103 -11.20 -5.18 1.10
N LYS A 104 -11.05 -3.91 0.67
CA LYS A 104 -9.90 -3.05 1.03
C LYS A 104 -9.54 -3.08 2.51
N MET A 105 -10.49 -2.75 3.39
CA MET A 105 -10.25 -2.73 4.83
C MET A 105 -9.99 -4.12 5.41
N VAL A 106 -10.59 -5.16 4.82
CA VAL A 106 -10.33 -6.55 5.21
C VAL A 106 -8.90 -6.93 4.86
N ILE A 107 -8.44 -6.65 3.64
CA ILE A 107 -7.06 -6.93 3.19
C ILE A 107 -6.05 -6.19 4.07
N LEU A 108 -6.29 -4.90 4.34
CA LEU A 108 -5.42 -4.11 5.24
C LEU A 108 -5.38 -4.71 6.65
N SER A 109 -6.53 -5.13 7.18
CA SER A 109 -6.58 -5.81 8.49
C SER A 109 -5.81 -7.13 8.50
N VAL A 110 -5.86 -7.90 7.41
CA VAL A 110 -5.10 -9.15 7.26
C VAL A 110 -3.60 -8.85 7.23
N CYS A 111 -3.17 -7.83 6.48
CA CYS A 111 -1.77 -7.43 6.43
C CYS A 111 -1.25 -7.00 7.81
N SER A 112 -2.03 -6.19 8.54
CA SER A 112 -1.68 -5.78 9.91
C SER A 112 -1.65 -6.95 10.89
N GLN A 113 -2.55 -7.92 10.74
CA GLN A 113 -2.56 -9.16 11.54
C GLN A 113 -1.32 -10.01 11.27
N MET A 114 -0.92 -10.16 10.01
CA MET A 114 0.29 -10.92 9.62
C MET A 114 1.59 -10.33 10.18
N LEU A 115 1.57 -9.04 10.54
CA LEU A 115 2.70 -8.34 11.15
C LEU A 115 2.60 -8.26 12.69
N SER A 116 1.50 -8.74 13.27
CA SER A 116 1.34 -8.81 14.73
C SER A 116 2.16 -9.94 15.34
N GLU A 117 2.39 -9.90 16.65
CA GLU A 117 3.17 -10.94 17.33
C GLU A 117 2.46 -12.29 17.37
N SER A 118 1.14 -12.30 17.50
CA SER A 118 0.33 -13.50 17.67
C SER A 118 0.13 -14.30 16.39
N ASP A 119 0.08 -13.65 15.22
CA ASP A 119 -0.14 -14.30 13.91
C ASP A 119 0.96 -13.91 12.90
N ARG A 120 2.22 -13.85 13.38
CA ARG A 120 3.35 -13.41 12.57
C ARG A 120 3.57 -14.34 11.38
N ALA A 121 3.43 -13.79 10.18
CA ALA A 121 3.74 -14.49 8.94
C ALA A 121 5.26 -14.53 8.67
N THR A 122 5.70 -15.56 7.96
CA THR A 122 7.09 -15.64 7.48
C THR A 122 7.32 -14.66 6.33
N LEU A 123 8.58 -14.24 6.14
CA LEU A 123 8.94 -13.29 5.09
C LEU A 123 8.54 -13.76 3.67
N PRO A 124 8.68 -15.04 3.29
CA PRO A 124 8.20 -15.53 2.00
C PRO A 124 6.68 -15.41 1.82
N VAL A 125 5.90 -15.62 2.89
CA VAL A 125 4.45 -15.44 2.83
C VAL A 125 4.10 -13.96 2.64
N LEU A 126 4.77 -13.06 3.37
CA LEU A 126 4.62 -11.61 3.18
C LEU A 126 5.00 -11.18 1.75
N ALA A 127 6.08 -11.72 1.21
CA ALA A 127 6.51 -11.49 -0.17
C ALA A 127 5.38 -11.85 -1.16
N THR A 128 4.81 -13.05 -1.02
CA THR A 128 3.73 -13.52 -1.90
C THR A 128 2.47 -12.64 -1.79
N VAL A 129 2.16 -12.15 -0.59
CA VAL A 129 1.02 -11.27 -0.37
C VAL A 129 1.28 -9.90 -1.01
N PHE A 130 2.41 -9.27 -0.71
CA PHE A 130 2.75 -7.97 -1.29
C PHE A 130 2.81 -8.04 -2.82
N ASP A 131 3.34 -9.13 -3.38
CA ASP A 131 3.39 -9.30 -4.83
C ASP A 131 2.00 -9.35 -5.45
N LYS A 132 1.04 -10.04 -4.82
CA LYS A 132 -0.35 -10.09 -5.30
C LYS A 132 -1.03 -8.72 -5.23
N LEU A 133 -0.81 -7.97 -4.15
CA LEU A 133 -1.38 -6.63 -3.98
C LEU A 133 -0.81 -5.65 -5.02
N ASN A 134 0.51 -5.62 -5.15
CA ASN A 134 1.20 -4.71 -6.05
C ASN A 134 0.97 -5.09 -7.52
N HIS A 135 0.79 -6.38 -7.83
CA HIS A 135 0.39 -6.80 -9.17
C HIS A 135 -0.97 -6.22 -9.57
N GLU A 136 -1.97 -6.26 -8.69
CA GLU A 136 -3.28 -5.71 -8.97
C GLU A 136 -3.25 -4.17 -9.03
N TYR A 137 -2.42 -3.54 -8.19
CA TYR A 137 -2.18 -2.10 -8.27
C TYR A 137 -1.52 -1.69 -9.59
N LYS A 138 -0.52 -2.46 -10.07
CA LYS A 138 0.14 -2.22 -11.36
C LYS A 138 -0.83 -2.32 -12.53
N LYS A 139 -1.70 -3.34 -12.56
CA LYS A 139 -2.75 -3.45 -13.59
C LYS A 139 -3.65 -2.22 -13.63
N TYR A 140 -4.02 -1.69 -12.48
CA TYR A 140 -4.81 -0.46 -12.41
C TYR A 140 -4.04 0.74 -12.96
N LEU A 141 -2.76 0.91 -12.61
CA LEU A 141 -1.92 1.98 -13.14
C LEU A 141 -1.77 1.89 -14.66
N ASP A 142 -1.54 0.71 -15.19
CA ASP A 142 -1.39 0.47 -16.63
C ASP A 142 -2.70 0.75 -17.38
N ALA A 143 -3.83 0.38 -16.77
CA ALA A 143 -5.15 0.68 -17.31
C ALA A 143 -5.45 2.19 -17.30
N GLU A 144 -5.11 2.93 -16.24
CA GLU A 144 -5.27 4.39 -16.18
C GLU A 144 -4.34 5.08 -17.19
N GLN A 145 -3.09 4.63 -17.34
CA GLN A 145 -2.15 5.17 -18.32
C GLN A 145 -2.66 4.97 -19.74
N SER A 146 -3.14 3.76 -20.05
CA SER A 146 -3.72 3.42 -21.36
C SER A 146 -4.96 4.26 -21.66
N TYR A 147 -5.79 4.52 -20.64
CA TYR A 147 -6.97 5.38 -20.76
C TYR A 147 -6.57 6.83 -21.07
N THR A 148 -5.62 7.41 -20.33
CA THR A 148 -5.14 8.78 -20.56
C THR A 148 -4.58 8.95 -21.98
N MET A 149 -3.75 8.01 -22.44
CA MET A 149 -3.21 8.03 -23.80
C MET A 149 -4.31 7.97 -24.87
N ALA A 150 -5.35 7.16 -24.65
CA ALA A 150 -6.46 7.03 -25.59
C ALA A 150 -7.38 8.27 -25.61
N VAL A 151 -7.52 8.97 -24.47
CA VAL A 151 -8.23 10.26 -24.41
C VAL A 151 -7.46 11.35 -25.16
N GLU A 152 -6.13 11.38 -25.02
CA GLU A 152 -5.26 12.36 -25.71
C GLU A 152 -5.17 12.11 -27.22
N ALA A 153 -5.27 10.86 -27.69
CA ALA A 153 -5.21 10.50 -29.10
C ALA A 153 -6.49 10.85 -29.91
N GLY A 154 -7.59 11.20 -29.24
CA GLY A 154 -8.87 11.53 -29.87
C GLY A 154 -9.67 10.30 -30.36
N PRO A 155 -10.98 10.47 -30.65
CA PRO A 155 -11.86 9.34 -30.98
C PRO A 155 -11.54 8.76 -32.36
N SER A 156 -11.16 7.47 -32.41
CA SER A 156 -11.06 6.70 -33.64
C SER A 156 -12.34 5.89 -33.89
N ARG A 157 -12.77 5.75 -35.16
CA ARG A 157 -14.03 5.08 -35.54
C ARG A 157 -14.11 3.58 -35.20
N SER A 158 -13.00 2.97 -34.75
CA SER A 158 -12.88 1.54 -34.45
C SER A 158 -12.53 1.24 -33.00
N SER A 159 -12.40 2.25 -32.12
CA SER A 159 -12.05 1.99 -30.72
C SER A 159 -13.27 1.58 -29.89
N PRO A 160 -13.15 0.52 -29.06
CA PRO A 160 -14.21 0.15 -28.13
C PRO A 160 -14.50 1.32 -27.17
N LEU A 161 -15.74 1.41 -26.68
CA LEU A 161 -16.17 2.42 -25.71
C LEU A 161 -15.14 2.59 -24.59
N LEU A 162 -14.51 3.78 -24.53
CA LEU A 162 -13.52 4.16 -23.52
C LEU A 162 -14.18 4.17 -22.13
N LYS A 163 -14.03 3.06 -21.40
CA LYS A 163 -14.44 2.98 -19.99
C LYS A 163 -13.23 3.30 -19.15
N ARG A 164 -13.32 4.38 -18.36
CA ARG A 164 -12.29 4.68 -17.36
C ARG A 164 -12.16 3.46 -16.43
N PRO A 165 -10.93 2.99 -16.16
CA PRO A 165 -10.69 1.98 -15.14
C PRO A 165 -11.33 2.45 -13.83
N LEU A 166 -12.39 1.77 -13.41
CA LEU A 166 -12.89 1.96 -12.07
C LEU A 166 -11.77 1.49 -11.15
N ARG A 167 -11.34 2.35 -10.23
CA ARG A 167 -10.52 1.94 -9.09
C ARG A 167 -11.34 0.87 -8.36
N THR A 168 -11.08 -0.39 -8.69
CA THR A 168 -11.81 -1.50 -8.07
C THR A 168 -11.51 -1.42 -6.58
N GLN A 169 -12.48 -1.78 -5.75
CA GLN A 169 -12.33 -1.71 -4.29
C GLN A 169 -11.21 -2.62 -3.75
N ALA A 170 -10.59 -3.45 -4.61
CA ALA A 170 -9.45 -4.29 -4.28
C ALA A 170 -8.08 -3.64 -4.53
N VAL A 171 -8.02 -2.48 -5.21
CA VAL A 171 -6.75 -1.80 -5.50
C VAL A 171 -6.30 -1.00 -4.29
N LEU A 172 -5.20 -1.45 -3.68
CA LEU A 172 -4.50 -0.76 -2.61
C LEU A 172 -3.36 0.06 -3.20
N ASP A 173 -3.31 1.35 -2.85
CA ASP A 173 -2.15 2.18 -3.20
C ASP A 173 -1.09 2.15 -2.10
N GLN A 174 0.05 2.79 -2.37
CA GLN A 174 1.15 2.88 -1.41
C GLN A 174 0.77 3.65 -0.13
N SER A 175 -0.17 4.59 -0.22
CA SER A 175 -0.60 5.41 0.93
C SER A 175 -1.50 4.63 1.88
N ASP A 176 -2.33 3.74 1.34
CA ASP A 176 -3.19 2.83 2.09
C ASP A 176 -2.34 1.88 2.94
N MET A 177 -1.34 1.25 2.31
CA MET A 177 -0.40 0.36 3.00
C MET A 177 0.44 1.11 4.03
N TYR A 178 0.91 2.31 3.69
CA TYR A 178 1.67 3.13 4.63
C TYR A 178 0.84 3.48 5.87
N THR A 179 -0.35 4.04 5.69
CA THR A 179 -1.18 4.60 6.77
C THR A 179 -1.77 3.53 7.68
N HIS A 180 -2.23 2.42 7.11
CA HIS A 180 -2.99 1.41 7.86
C HIS A 180 -2.15 0.21 8.33
N VAL A 181 -0.98 -0.01 7.75
CA VAL A 181 -0.15 -1.20 8.00
C VAL A 181 1.25 -0.81 8.46
N LEU A 182 2.02 -0.14 7.61
CA LEU A 182 3.46 0.02 7.83
C LEU A 182 3.81 1.04 8.93
N SER A 183 3.16 2.20 8.97
CA SER A 183 3.41 3.22 9.99
C SER A 183 3.14 2.68 11.39
N ALA A 184 1.92 2.17 11.61
CA ALA A 184 1.48 1.56 12.87
C ALA A 184 2.33 0.34 13.26
N PHE A 185 2.92 -0.37 12.29
CA PHE A 185 3.82 -1.47 12.55
C PHE A 185 5.20 -1.02 13.04
N THR A 186 5.77 0.01 12.42
CA THR A 186 7.11 0.54 12.79
C THR A 186 7.15 1.19 14.16
N GLU A 187 6.01 1.69 14.66
CA GLU A 187 5.91 2.30 16.00
C GLU A 187 5.94 1.27 17.13
N LYS A 188 5.68 -0.02 16.83
CA LYS A 188 5.65 -1.09 17.84
C LYS A 188 7.07 -1.48 18.26
N LYS A 189 7.45 -1.09 19.48
CA LYS A 189 8.77 -1.36 20.07
C LYS A 189 9.07 -2.83 20.37
N GLU A 190 8.05 -3.68 20.35
CA GLU A 190 8.15 -5.10 20.73
C GLU A 190 8.76 -5.96 19.60
N MET A 191 8.74 -5.48 18.36
CA MET A 191 9.20 -6.22 17.19
C MET A 191 10.72 -6.16 17.01
N PRO A 192 11.38 -7.27 16.60
CA PRO A 192 12.79 -7.23 16.25
C PRO A 192 13.06 -6.25 15.10
N HIS A 193 13.92 -5.26 15.33
CA HIS A 193 14.23 -4.21 14.33
C HIS A 193 14.67 -4.78 12.97
N LYS A 194 15.43 -5.89 12.95
CA LYS A 194 15.84 -6.57 11.71
C LYS A 194 14.65 -7.09 10.92
N PHE A 195 13.62 -7.58 11.61
CA PHE A 195 12.38 -8.03 10.98
C PHE A 195 11.59 -6.84 10.44
N VAL A 196 11.48 -5.75 11.19
CA VAL A 196 10.80 -4.52 10.73
C VAL A 196 11.42 -4.03 9.41
N ILE A 197 12.75 -3.92 9.37
CA ILE A 197 13.47 -3.51 8.17
C ILE A 197 13.27 -4.51 7.03
N ALA A 198 13.33 -5.82 7.31
CA ALA A 198 13.09 -6.84 6.29
C ALA A 198 11.70 -6.71 5.67
N VAL A 199 10.65 -6.46 6.46
CA VAL A 199 9.28 -6.27 5.96
C VAL A 199 9.17 -5.01 5.08
N LEU A 200 9.74 -3.88 5.53
CA LEU A 200 9.74 -2.65 4.74
C LEU A 200 10.46 -2.84 3.40
N MET A 201 11.63 -3.49 3.44
CA MET A 201 12.41 -3.78 2.25
C MET A 201 11.71 -4.79 1.34
N GLU A 202 11.00 -5.76 1.88
CA GLU A 202 10.21 -6.73 1.11
C GLU A 202 9.07 -6.05 0.35
N TYR A 203 8.40 -5.07 0.98
CA TYR A 203 7.38 -4.28 0.31
C TYR A 203 7.96 -3.39 -0.81
N ILE A 204 9.09 -2.71 -0.55
CA ILE A 204 9.80 -1.91 -1.56
C ILE A 204 10.30 -2.80 -2.72
N ARG A 205 10.85 -3.99 -2.41
CA ARG A 205 11.27 -4.99 -3.39
C ARG A 205 10.10 -5.40 -4.29
N SER A 206 8.94 -5.66 -3.71
CA SER A 206 7.72 -5.99 -4.45
C SER A 206 7.29 -4.86 -5.38
N LEU A 207 7.27 -3.60 -4.91
CA LEU A 207 6.97 -2.44 -5.77
C LEU A 207 7.93 -2.33 -6.95
N ASN A 208 9.24 -2.49 -6.70
CA ASN A 208 10.27 -2.47 -7.74
C ASN A 208 10.12 -3.61 -8.75
N GLN A 209 9.76 -4.83 -8.29
CA GLN A 209 9.51 -5.98 -9.16
C GLN A 209 8.39 -5.71 -10.17
N PHE A 210 7.34 -5.00 -9.76
CA PHE A 210 6.23 -4.61 -10.64
C PHE A 210 6.43 -3.26 -11.34
N GLN A 211 7.65 -2.69 -11.27
CA GLN A 211 8.01 -1.41 -11.88
C GLN A 211 7.10 -0.25 -11.44
N ILE A 212 6.69 -0.27 -10.17
CA ILE A 212 5.93 0.81 -9.56
C ILE A 212 6.91 1.79 -8.93
N ALA A 213 6.81 3.07 -9.28
CA ALA A 213 7.64 4.10 -8.67
C ALA A 213 7.36 4.19 -7.16
N VAL A 214 8.39 3.92 -6.35
CA VAL A 214 8.31 3.94 -4.90
C VAL A 214 8.23 5.39 -4.40
N GLN A 215 7.20 5.68 -3.60
CA GLN A 215 7.01 7.02 -3.04
C GLN A 215 8.05 7.33 -1.96
N HIS A 216 8.51 8.58 -1.91
CA HIS A 216 9.61 9.01 -1.03
C HIS A 216 9.33 8.75 0.47
N TYR A 217 8.07 8.80 0.91
CA TYR A 217 7.72 8.58 2.32
C TYR A 217 7.98 7.13 2.79
N LEU A 218 8.02 6.16 1.88
CA LEU A 218 8.39 4.78 2.22
C LEU A 218 9.89 4.67 2.51
N HIS A 219 10.72 5.32 1.70
CA HIS A 219 12.16 5.41 1.97
C HIS A 219 12.45 6.20 3.25
N GLU A 220 11.71 7.29 3.49
CA GLU A 220 11.79 8.07 4.73
C GLU A 220 11.47 7.19 5.95
N LEU A 221 10.44 6.33 5.86
CA LEU A 221 10.11 5.38 6.92
C LEU A 221 11.28 4.43 7.22
N VAL A 222 11.91 3.86 6.19
CA VAL A 222 13.10 3.01 6.34
C VAL A 222 14.24 3.76 7.02
N ILE A 223 14.55 4.99 6.58
CA ILE A 223 15.61 5.80 7.17
C ILE A 223 15.30 6.10 8.65
N LYS A 224 14.09 6.52 8.98
CA LYS A 224 13.68 6.79 10.36
C LYS A 224 13.82 5.56 11.24
N THR A 225 13.39 4.39 10.77
CA THR A 225 13.57 3.12 11.50
C THR A 225 15.05 2.79 11.71
N LEU A 226 15.90 2.96 10.71
CA LEU A 226 17.34 2.70 10.82
C LEU A 226 18.02 3.63 11.82
N VAL A 227 17.70 4.93 11.77
CA VAL A 227 18.23 5.94 12.69
C VAL A 227 17.77 5.67 14.11
N GLN A 228 16.48 5.38 14.32
CA GLN A 228 15.91 5.08 15.64
C GLN A 228 16.62 3.89 16.32
N HIS A 229 17.10 2.92 15.55
CA HIS A 229 17.81 1.75 16.06
C HIS A 229 19.34 1.85 15.95
N ASN A 230 19.90 3.02 15.61
CA ASN A 230 21.34 3.27 15.46
C ASN A 230 22.04 2.36 14.44
N LEU A 231 21.34 1.93 13.38
CA LEU A 231 21.85 1.03 12.35
C LEU A 231 22.52 1.80 11.20
N PHE A 232 23.45 2.70 11.55
CA PHE A 232 24.08 3.63 10.61
C PHE A 232 24.89 2.94 9.50
N TYR A 233 25.49 1.79 9.79
CA TYR A 233 26.19 1.00 8.78
C TYR A 233 25.26 0.55 7.66
N MET A 234 24.08 0.02 8.01
CA MET A 234 23.07 -0.42 7.04
C MET A 234 22.50 0.77 6.27
N LEU A 235 22.26 1.90 6.95
CA LEU A 235 21.87 3.16 6.31
C LEU A 235 22.90 3.61 5.27
N HIS A 236 24.19 3.57 5.61
CA HIS A 236 25.27 3.91 4.68
C HIS A 236 25.22 3.03 3.43
N GLN A 237 25.14 1.70 3.62
CA GLN A 237 25.09 0.75 2.50
C GLN A 237 23.86 0.97 1.62
N PHE A 238 22.68 1.17 2.19
CA PHE A 238 21.45 1.39 1.42
C PHE A 238 21.53 2.64 0.54
N LEU A 239 22.15 3.72 1.05
CA LEU A 239 22.33 4.96 0.31
C LEU A 239 23.45 4.84 -0.74
N GLN A 240 24.57 4.22 -0.38
CA GLN A 240 25.73 4.06 -1.26
C GLN A 240 25.43 3.15 -2.46
N TYR A 241 24.68 2.07 -2.25
CA TYR A 241 24.31 1.13 -3.31
C TYR A 241 22.98 1.47 -4.00
N HIS A 242 22.41 2.67 -3.75
CA HIS A 242 21.16 3.14 -4.35
C HIS A 242 19.98 2.17 -4.15
N VAL A 243 19.94 1.48 -3.01
CA VAL A 243 18.79 0.65 -2.61
C VAL A 243 17.58 1.55 -2.34
N LEU A 244 17.81 2.74 -1.79
CA LEU A 244 16.81 3.79 -1.64
C LEU A 244 16.94 4.77 -2.81
N SER A 245 15.84 5.03 -3.51
CA SER A 245 15.84 5.95 -4.64
C SER A 245 16.13 7.38 -4.20
N ASP A 246 17.02 8.05 -4.91
CA ASP A 246 17.35 9.46 -4.66
C ASP A 246 16.11 10.34 -4.77
N SER A 247 15.92 11.26 -3.82
CA SER A 247 14.88 12.28 -3.92
C SER A 247 15.22 13.50 -3.05
N LYS A 248 14.70 14.68 -3.44
CA LYS A 248 14.92 15.94 -2.70
C LYS A 248 14.49 15.82 -1.22
N PRO A 249 13.32 15.24 -0.88
CA PRO A 249 12.90 15.10 0.52
C PRO A 249 13.88 14.24 1.35
N LEU A 250 14.44 13.17 0.78
CA LEU A 250 15.39 12.32 1.49
C LEU A 250 16.73 12.99 1.71
N ALA A 251 17.23 13.77 0.74
CA ALA A 251 18.44 14.54 0.93
C ALA A 251 18.30 15.57 2.07
N CYS A 252 17.17 16.29 2.11
CA CYS A 252 16.86 17.20 3.22
C CYS A 252 16.76 16.47 4.57
N LEU A 253 16.17 15.27 4.59
CA LEU A 253 16.13 14.44 5.79
C LEU A 253 17.57 14.08 6.24
N LEU A 254 18.44 13.63 5.34
CA LEU A 254 19.83 13.29 5.67
C LEU A 254 20.62 14.49 6.21
N LEU A 255 20.39 15.69 5.68
CA LEU A 255 21.00 16.91 6.20
C LEU A 255 20.58 17.20 7.65
N SER A 256 19.33 16.91 8.02
CA SER A 256 18.89 17.07 9.40
C SER A 256 19.51 16.02 10.36
N LEU A 257 20.04 14.93 9.83
CA LEU A 257 20.69 13.86 10.59
C LEU A 257 22.20 14.06 10.80
N GLU A 258 22.80 15.11 10.21
CA GLU A 258 24.25 15.36 10.24
C GLU A 258 24.84 15.40 11.66
N SER A 259 24.11 15.95 12.64
CA SER A 259 24.58 16.06 14.03
C SER A 259 24.77 14.70 14.70
N PHE A 260 24.00 13.69 14.30
CA PHE A 260 24.04 12.33 14.87
C PHE A 260 24.82 11.36 13.97
N TYR A 261 24.86 11.62 12.67
CA TYR A 261 25.52 10.81 11.67
C TYR A 261 26.28 11.71 10.69
N PRO A 262 27.55 12.09 11.01
CA PRO A 262 28.32 13.03 10.20
C PRO A 262 28.45 12.67 8.70
N PRO A 263 28.56 11.38 8.30
CA PRO A 263 28.55 11.01 6.88
C PRO A 263 27.26 11.36 6.12
N ALA A 264 26.14 11.63 6.82
CA ALA A 264 24.87 12.00 6.20
C ALA A 264 24.99 13.25 5.33
N HIS A 265 25.86 14.20 5.72
CA HIS A 265 26.11 15.42 4.98
C HIS A 265 26.61 15.11 3.57
N GLN A 266 27.70 14.33 3.45
CA GLN A 266 28.26 13.99 2.14
C GLN A 266 27.27 13.15 1.32
N LEU A 267 26.61 12.17 1.93
CA LEU A 267 25.62 11.32 1.25
C LEU A 267 24.44 12.14 0.70
N SER A 268 23.99 13.18 1.43
CA SER A 268 22.94 14.07 0.98
C SER A 268 23.36 14.93 -0.21
N LEU A 269 24.59 15.46 -0.20
CA LEU A 269 25.14 16.23 -1.33
C LEU A 269 25.34 15.35 -2.56
N ASP A 270 25.84 14.13 -2.37
CA ASP A 270 26.00 13.16 -3.46
C ASP A 270 24.64 12.81 -4.07
N MET A 271 23.60 12.63 -3.24
CA MET A 271 22.22 12.41 -3.68
C MET A 271 21.66 13.59 -4.47
N LEU A 272 21.80 14.82 -3.98
CA LEU A 272 21.34 16.02 -4.69
C LEU A 272 22.07 16.22 -6.01
N LYS A 273 23.38 15.96 -6.05
CA LYS A 273 24.20 16.08 -7.26
C LYS A 273 23.74 15.10 -8.35
N ARG A 274 23.37 13.87 -7.99
CA ARG A 274 22.83 12.88 -8.93
C ARG A 274 21.46 13.26 -9.48
N LEU A 275 20.63 13.95 -8.68
CA LEU A 275 19.29 14.36 -9.11
C LEU A 275 19.31 15.43 -10.21
N SER A 276 20.43 16.16 -10.42
CA SER A 276 20.68 17.20 -11.45
C SER A 276 19.73 18.41 -11.48
N THR A 277 18.55 18.29 -10.87
CA THR A 277 17.45 19.27 -10.76
C THR A 277 17.44 19.98 -9.42
N ALA A 278 18.45 19.70 -8.57
CA ALA A 278 18.51 20.14 -7.18
C ALA A 278 19.66 21.12 -6.91
N ASN A 279 20.18 21.80 -7.95
CA ASN A 279 21.33 22.70 -7.82
C ASN A 279 21.04 23.85 -6.86
N ASP A 280 19.79 24.32 -6.81
CA ASP A 280 19.37 25.42 -5.96
C ASP A 280 19.45 25.04 -4.49
N GLU A 281 18.95 23.85 -4.16
CA GLU A 281 18.98 23.28 -2.83
C GLU A 281 20.42 22.97 -2.39
N ILE A 282 21.29 22.49 -3.29
CA ILE A 282 22.72 22.27 -2.99
C ILE A 282 23.39 23.59 -2.58
N VAL A 283 23.16 24.66 -3.34
CA VAL A 283 23.77 25.96 -3.04
C VAL A 283 23.25 26.52 -1.71
N GLU A 284 21.96 26.37 -1.41
CA GLU A 284 21.40 26.78 -0.12
C GLU A 284 22.01 26.02 1.07
N VAL A 285 22.21 24.71 0.91
CA VAL A 285 22.86 23.87 1.93
C VAL A 285 24.31 24.26 2.14
N LEU A 286 25.09 24.48 1.07
CA LEU A 286 26.49 24.90 1.15
C LEU A 286 26.63 26.30 1.77
N LEU A 287 25.69 27.21 1.50
CA LEU A 287 25.65 28.54 2.09
C LEU A 287 25.32 28.50 3.58
N SER A 288 24.39 27.64 4.01
CA SER A 288 24.06 27.46 5.45
C SER A 288 25.26 26.99 6.28
N LYS A 289 26.18 26.22 5.67
CA LYS A 289 27.40 25.70 6.30
C LYS A 289 28.63 26.57 6.07
N HIS A 290 28.45 27.81 5.59
CA HIS A 290 29.52 28.79 5.38
C HIS A 290 30.59 28.32 4.38
N GLN A 291 30.30 27.31 3.55
CA GLN A 291 31.17 26.81 2.49
C GLN A 291 30.99 27.64 1.21
N VAL A 292 31.21 28.94 1.33
CA VAL A 292 30.92 29.94 0.27
C VAL A 292 31.72 29.66 -1.02
N LEU A 293 32.96 29.16 -0.91
CA LEU A 293 33.79 28.82 -2.07
C LEU A 293 33.26 27.61 -2.85
N ALA A 294 32.71 26.61 -2.16
CA ALA A 294 32.11 25.44 -2.81
C ALA A 294 30.78 25.83 -3.48
N ALA A 295 29.98 26.65 -2.80
CA ALA A 295 28.74 27.22 -3.36
C ALA A 295 29.02 28.05 -4.63
N LEU A 296 30.05 28.90 -4.60
CA LEU A 296 30.41 29.80 -5.69
C LEU A 296 31.02 29.06 -6.90
N ARG A 297 31.77 27.96 -6.66
CA ARG A 297 32.24 27.07 -7.73
C ARG A 297 31.10 26.33 -8.42
N LEU A 298 30.09 25.91 -7.66
CA LEU A 298 28.92 25.22 -8.21
C LEU A 298 28.05 26.19 -9.03
N SER A 299 27.82 27.40 -8.51
CA SER A 299 27.07 28.44 -9.23
C SER A 299 27.82 29.00 -10.43
N GLY A 300 29.16 29.07 -10.36
CA GLY A 300 30.01 29.52 -11.48
C GLY A 300 30.06 28.56 -12.66
N ALA A 301 29.84 27.26 -12.43
CA ALA A 301 29.74 26.25 -13.49
C ALA A 301 28.35 26.23 -14.17
N LEU A 302 27.31 26.75 -13.51
CA LEU A 302 25.94 26.86 -14.00
C LEU A 302 25.65 28.33 -14.34
N VAL A 303 25.96 28.72 -15.59
CA VAL A 303 26.00 30.10 -16.12
C VAL A 303 24.70 30.94 -16.00
N ALA A 304 23.64 30.48 -15.33
CA ALA A 304 22.32 31.09 -15.45
C ALA A 304 21.55 31.24 -14.14
N MET A 305 22.10 31.84 -13.06
CA MET A 305 21.27 32.21 -11.92
C MET A 305 21.68 33.51 -11.22
N THR A 306 21.15 34.63 -11.70
CA THR A 306 21.29 35.98 -11.12
C THR A 306 20.77 36.09 -9.67
N HIS A 307 19.85 35.21 -9.26
CA HIS A 307 19.27 35.16 -7.91
C HIS A 307 20.22 34.57 -6.86
N PHE A 308 21.25 33.80 -7.25
CA PHE A 308 22.21 33.23 -6.31
C PHE A 308 23.27 34.23 -5.85
N CYS A 309 23.66 35.18 -6.71
CA CYS A 309 24.69 36.17 -6.40
C CYS A 309 24.33 37.04 -5.18
N THR A 310 23.06 37.44 -5.03
CA THR A 310 22.59 38.26 -3.91
C THR A 310 22.62 37.50 -2.58
N LYS A 311 22.14 36.25 -2.57
CA LYS A 311 22.21 35.37 -1.38
C LYS A 311 23.65 35.04 -0.96
N ILE A 312 24.55 34.85 -1.93
CA ILE A 312 25.98 34.60 -1.68
C ILE A 312 26.66 35.86 -1.11
N LEU A 313 26.35 37.05 -1.65
CA LEU A 313 26.82 38.33 -1.13
C LEU A 313 26.34 38.58 0.31
N ASP A 314 25.10 38.24 0.64
CA ASP A 314 24.55 38.35 2.00
C ASP A 314 25.17 37.33 2.97
N ALA A 315 25.45 36.10 2.53
CA ALA A 315 26.16 35.13 3.37
C ALA A 315 27.63 35.54 3.61
N ALA A 316 28.29 36.10 2.59
CA ALA A 316 29.66 36.61 2.69
C ALA A 316 29.74 37.89 3.56
N SER A 317 28.73 38.75 3.54
CA SER A 317 28.66 39.96 4.39
C SER A 317 28.49 39.59 5.87
N ARG A 318 27.71 38.54 6.18
CA ARG A 318 27.55 38.02 7.55
C ARG A 318 28.82 37.38 8.11
N LEU A 319 29.61 36.70 7.28
CA LEU A 319 30.92 36.15 7.65
C LEU A 319 31.94 37.25 8.01
N ARG A 320 31.89 38.40 7.32
CA ARG A 320 32.76 39.55 7.65
C ARG A 320 32.44 40.18 9.01
N HIS A 321 31.22 40.04 9.51
CA HIS A 321 30.82 40.57 10.82
C HIS A 321 31.19 39.66 12.01
N MET A 322 31.60 38.40 11.80
CA MET A 322 32.07 37.49 12.87
C MET A 322 33.60 37.43 13.00
N LEU A 323 34.35 38.02 12.07
CA LEU A 323 35.82 38.03 12.04
C LEU A 323 36.44 39.33 12.56
N PHE A 324 35.65 40.17 13.25
CA PHE A 324 36.10 41.36 13.97
C PHE A 324 35.71 41.30 15.44
#